data_AF-A0A6A8LMJ9-F1
#
_entry.id   AF-A0A6A8LMJ9-F1
#
_cell.length_a   1.000
_cell.length_b   1.000
_cell.length_c   1.000
_cell.angle_alpha   90.00
_cell.angle_beta   90.00
_cell.angle_gamma   90.00
#
_symmetry.space_group_name_H-M   'P 1'
#
loop_
_entity.id
_entity.type
_entity.pdbx_description
1 polymer ?
#
loop_
_entity_poly.entity_id
_entity_poly.type
_entity_poly.pdbx_seq_one_letter_code
_entity_poly.pdbx_strand_id
1 'polypeptide(L)'
;VTDAEGNPVTDYEANWTKEPDVTKPGKSTGTVKVTYPDGSKETVEVPVTVRDEKGQTQADKNTPKEPADKTPVGDKDNLTDSEKDAVKQAVENENKDGNGDSTLPGGTTIEVGNDGTTVITYPDGSKDTIPGDRLVETVVNVIFKGIDKKWDGKPAEVTVTITDKNGENVDITLEAGVDYVITKKSAVTSRLRMAIARQLTDAPSDVGSYHVTLTDAGRAKLEAAYDKVNETPGDFTISPMDKPELVTPDDKVKVDDPTKLTDGEKGEVKDAIKEANPDLPKGEDGKETEITVGDDGTATITYPDGTTDTIPGDKVVEGKTDADKNDPKEPGDKVKVDDPTKLTDDEKGEVVKAVEDANKDDNGNSTLPDGTKVTVGDNGDVTVTYPDGTTDTIPGDKVVEGKTDADKNDPKEPGDKVKVDDPTKLTDDEKEEVVKAVEDANKDDNGNSTLPDGTKVTVGDNGDVTVTYPDGSEDTIPGDKVVEGKTDAEKSEPVVPGNKVEVDNPGNLTDVEKGQVAENVEKSNPGTKVTVGNDGTATLTYPDGSTNTIPGSQLVTAKGNGNTTNSNVKVTPTNTNNKINKDNNSLGKNTANAKAGELPQTGETNDSQKLSVIGMALMGILGLFGLGKKRKTS
;
A
#
# COMPACT_ATOMS: atom_id res chain seq x y z
N VAL A 1 29.58 68.89 -92.53
CA VAL A 1 28.61 68.86 -93.64
C VAL A 1 28.84 67.58 -94.41
N THR A 2 27.77 66.87 -94.78
CA THR A 2 27.82 65.69 -95.64
C THR A 2 27.01 65.94 -96.90
N ASP A 3 27.36 65.30 -98.02
CA ASP A 3 26.52 65.32 -99.23
C ASP A 3 25.22 64.50 -99.04
N ALA A 4 24.38 64.46 -100.09
CA ALA A 4 23.11 63.73 -100.08
C ALA A 4 23.29 62.20 -99.94
N GLU A 5 24.48 61.70 -100.27
CA GLU A 5 24.91 60.31 -100.14
C GLU A 5 25.57 59.99 -98.78
N GLY A 6 25.78 61.00 -97.93
CA GLY A 6 26.32 60.86 -96.58
C GLY A 6 27.85 60.97 -96.47
N ASN A 7 28.57 61.30 -97.55
CA ASN A 7 30.03 61.46 -97.52
C ASN A 7 30.43 62.82 -96.92
N PRO A 8 31.53 62.92 -96.17
CA PRO A 8 31.99 64.19 -95.61
C PRO A 8 32.52 65.13 -96.70
N VAL A 9 31.90 66.30 -96.85
CA VAL A 9 32.33 67.36 -97.77
C VAL A 9 33.20 68.36 -97.01
N THR A 10 34.36 68.74 -97.58
CA THR A 10 35.36 69.60 -96.92
C THR A 10 35.51 70.98 -97.57
N ASP A 11 34.97 71.18 -98.77
CA ASP A 11 35.09 72.36 -99.63
C ASP A 11 33.73 73.08 -99.84
N TYR A 12 32.89 73.11 -98.79
CA TYR A 12 31.60 73.82 -98.78
C TYR A 12 31.73 75.26 -98.29
N GLU A 13 30.84 76.15 -98.75
CA GLU A 13 30.64 77.47 -98.16
C GLU A 13 29.41 77.47 -97.24
N ALA A 14 29.57 77.95 -96.00
CA ALA A 14 28.48 78.08 -95.03
C ALA A 14 28.37 79.53 -94.57
N ASN A 15 27.19 80.14 -94.76
CA ASN A 15 26.93 81.53 -94.38
C ASN A 15 25.61 81.66 -93.63
N TRP A 16 25.55 82.52 -92.61
CA TRP A 16 24.28 82.88 -91.97
C TRP A 16 23.38 83.62 -92.96
N THR A 17 22.18 83.09 -93.17
CA THR A 17 21.07 83.80 -93.85
C THR A 17 20.16 84.50 -92.87
N LYS A 18 20.16 84.04 -91.62
CA LYS A 18 19.62 84.71 -90.44
C LYS A 18 20.64 84.49 -89.33
N GLU A 19 21.23 85.55 -88.81
CA GLU A 19 22.11 85.43 -87.63
C GLU A 19 21.27 85.08 -86.40
N PRO A 20 21.81 84.31 -85.43
CA PRO A 20 21.19 84.18 -84.12
C PRO A 20 21.18 85.57 -83.45
N ASP A 21 20.06 85.93 -82.81
CA ASP A 21 20.03 87.06 -81.87
C ASP A 21 20.95 86.72 -80.69
N VAL A 22 22.08 87.45 -80.57
CA VAL A 22 23.06 87.35 -79.49
C VAL A 22 22.95 88.51 -78.48
N THR A 23 21.90 89.34 -78.58
CA THR A 23 21.75 90.55 -77.73
C THR A 23 21.27 90.24 -76.32
N LYS A 24 20.79 89.01 -76.07
CA LYS A 24 20.33 88.53 -74.76
C LYS A 24 20.83 87.12 -74.52
N PRO A 25 21.30 86.80 -73.29
CA PRO A 25 21.63 85.43 -72.92
C PRO A 25 20.38 84.53 -73.02
N GLY A 26 20.50 83.37 -73.64
CA GLY A 26 19.33 82.56 -74.03
C GLY A 26 19.58 81.57 -75.16
N LYS A 27 18.57 80.76 -75.49
CA LYS A 27 18.51 80.06 -76.78
C LYS A 27 18.29 81.08 -77.89
N SER A 28 19.03 80.92 -78.97
CA SER A 28 18.82 81.65 -80.20
C SER A 28 18.94 80.71 -81.39
N THR A 29 18.20 80.95 -82.47
CA THR A 29 18.27 80.16 -83.70
C THR A 29 18.66 81.05 -84.87
N GLY A 30 19.87 80.82 -85.37
CA GLY A 30 20.27 81.31 -86.67
C GLY A 30 19.97 80.26 -87.75
N THR A 31 19.99 80.68 -89.00
CA THR A 31 19.75 79.84 -90.16
C THR A 31 20.96 79.91 -91.08
N VAL A 32 21.72 78.82 -91.20
CA VAL A 32 22.88 78.72 -92.09
C VAL A 32 22.44 78.19 -93.44
N LYS A 33 22.87 78.84 -94.51
CA LYS A 33 22.81 78.29 -95.86
C LYS A 33 24.16 77.68 -96.20
N VAL A 34 24.13 76.38 -96.45
CA VAL A 34 25.28 75.62 -96.96
C VAL A 34 25.19 75.62 -98.48
N THR A 35 26.30 75.91 -99.15
CA THR A 35 26.46 75.73 -100.60
C THR A 35 27.57 74.71 -100.84
N TYR A 36 27.22 73.66 -101.55
CA TYR A 36 28.10 72.53 -101.87
C TYR A 36 28.92 72.81 -103.16
N PRO A 37 30.01 72.08 -103.42
CA PRO A 37 30.89 72.30 -104.59
C PRO A 37 30.18 72.14 -105.94
N ASP A 38 29.14 71.30 -106.01
CA ASP A 38 28.27 71.10 -107.17
C ASP A 38 27.30 72.27 -107.42
N GLY A 39 27.29 73.27 -106.52
CA GLY A 39 26.42 74.44 -106.55
C GLY A 39 25.06 74.25 -105.87
N SER A 40 24.74 73.03 -105.42
CA SER A 40 23.53 72.72 -104.64
C SER A 40 23.55 73.42 -103.28
N LYS A 41 22.38 73.59 -102.67
CA LYS A 41 22.19 74.39 -101.45
C LYS A 41 21.21 73.75 -100.48
N GLU A 42 21.60 73.76 -99.22
CA GLU A 42 20.75 73.38 -98.08
C GLU A 42 20.62 74.56 -97.12
N THR A 43 19.55 74.58 -96.33
CA THR A 43 19.29 75.58 -95.29
C THR A 43 19.07 74.85 -93.97
N VAL A 44 19.98 75.05 -93.01
CA VAL A 44 20.03 74.34 -91.74
C VAL A 44 19.79 75.34 -90.61
N GLU A 45 18.83 75.08 -89.73
CA GLU A 45 18.69 75.84 -88.49
C GLU A 45 19.76 75.39 -87.49
N VAL A 46 20.55 76.34 -87.00
CA VAL A 46 21.63 76.09 -86.05
C VAL A 46 21.26 76.72 -84.71
N PRO A 47 21.04 75.92 -83.66
CA PRO A 47 20.81 76.45 -82.32
C PRO A 47 22.12 77.00 -81.76
N VAL A 48 22.04 78.18 -81.15
CA VAL A 48 23.16 78.87 -80.50
C VAL A 48 22.73 79.28 -79.09
N THR A 49 23.47 78.83 -78.08
CA THR A 49 23.28 79.27 -76.69
C THR A 49 24.14 80.50 -76.45
N VAL A 50 23.47 81.62 -76.18
CA VAL A 50 24.10 82.92 -75.92
C VAL A 50 24.45 82.99 -74.43
N ARG A 51 25.74 83.13 -74.12
CA ARG A 51 26.27 83.29 -72.76
C ARG A 51 26.07 84.72 -72.25
N ASP A 52 26.13 84.91 -70.94
CA ASP A 52 26.06 86.25 -70.33
C ASP A 52 27.36 87.07 -70.43
N GLU A 53 27.34 88.28 -69.87
CA GLU A 53 28.48 89.21 -69.83
C GLU A 53 29.73 88.63 -69.12
N LYS A 54 29.59 87.56 -68.33
CA LYS A 54 30.67 86.83 -67.66
C LYS A 54 31.04 85.52 -68.37
N GLY A 55 30.41 85.22 -69.51
CA GLY A 55 30.58 83.97 -70.24
C GLY A 55 29.81 82.78 -69.66
N GLN A 56 28.84 83.00 -68.78
CA GLN A 56 28.08 81.97 -68.07
C GLN A 56 26.69 81.73 -68.69
N THR A 57 26.28 80.47 -68.75
CA THR A 57 24.91 80.01 -69.02
C THR A 57 24.05 80.02 -67.75
N GLN A 58 22.78 79.60 -67.82
CA GLN A 58 21.94 79.41 -66.64
C GLN A 58 22.39 78.19 -65.81
N ALA A 59 22.84 77.09 -66.41
CA ALA A 59 23.47 75.98 -65.69
C ALA A 59 24.75 76.42 -64.97
N ASP A 60 25.59 77.27 -65.58
CA ASP A 60 26.81 77.80 -64.93
C ASP A 60 26.52 78.69 -63.69
N LYS A 61 25.25 79.05 -63.43
CA LYS A 61 24.82 79.98 -62.36
C LYS A 61 23.91 79.34 -61.31
N ASN A 62 23.23 78.26 -61.68
CA ASN A 62 22.34 77.54 -60.79
C ASN A 62 23.05 76.25 -60.37
N THR A 63 22.62 75.67 -59.26
CA THR A 63 23.00 74.32 -58.89
C THR A 63 21.75 73.71 -58.30
N PRO A 64 21.05 72.86 -59.07
CA PRO A 64 19.87 72.17 -58.57
C PRO A 64 20.22 71.44 -57.28
N LYS A 65 19.39 71.64 -56.27
CA LYS A 65 19.49 70.86 -55.04
C LYS A 65 19.00 69.44 -55.30
N GLU A 66 19.64 68.50 -54.65
CA GLU A 66 19.21 67.10 -54.62
C GLU A 66 18.36 66.83 -53.38
N PRO A 67 17.23 66.11 -53.51
CA PRO A 67 16.46 65.65 -52.37
C PRO A 67 17.36 64.91 -51.36
N ALA A 68 17.16 65.18 -50.07
CA ALA A 68 17.95 64.54 -49.02
C ALA A 68 17.69 63.02 -48.94
N ASP A 69 16.45 62.59 -49.21
CA ASP A 69 16.04 61.19 -49.29
C ASP A 69 15.85 60.78 -50.76
N LYS A 70 16.33 59.58 -51.11
CA LYS A 70 16.10 58.98 -52.44
C LYS A 70 14.67 58.47 -52.57
N THR A 71 14.15 58.44 -53.79
CA THR A 71 12.83 57.91 -54.12
C THR A 71 12.88 56.38 -54.21
N PRO A 72 12.07 55.63 -53.44
CA PRO A 72 11.97 54.17 -53.58
C PRO A 72 11.44 53.75 -54.95
N VAL A 73 12.15 52.87 -55.64
CA VAL A 73 11.78 52.28 -56.94
C VAL A 73 11.82 50.74 -56.89
N GLY A 74 11.06 50.07 -57.74
CA GLY A 74 11.07 48.60 -57.85
C GLY A 74 12.27 48.07 -58.63
N ASP A 75 12.64 48.75 -59.71
CA ASP A 75 13.80 48.49 -60.56
C ASP A 75 14.47 49.85 -60.85
N LYS A 76 15.79 49.95 -60.69
CA LYS A 76 16.53 51.19 -60.96
C LYS A 76 16.67 51.47 -62.44
N ASP A 77 16.76 50.45 -63.28
CA ASP A 77 17.05 50.60 -64.71
C ASP A 77 15.78 50.80 -65.55
N ASN A 78 14.60 50.61 -64.93
CA ASN A 78 13.30 50.64 -65.59
C ASN A 78 12.17 51.21 -64.70
N LEU A 79 12.29 52.48 -64.32
CA LEU A 79 11.24 53.22 -63.61
C LEU A 79 9.93 53.26 -64.42
N THR A 80 8.83 52.93 -63.73
CA THR A 80 7.47 53.20 -64.16
C THR A 80 7.19 54.71 -64.22
N ASP A 81 6.16 55.12 -64.96
CA ASP A 81 5.80 56.54 -65.10
C ASP A 81 5.45 57.18 -63.74
N SER A 82 4.82 56.43 -62.83
CA SER A 82 4.53 56.91 -61.47
C SER A 82 5.79 57.10 -60.60
N GLU A 83 6.82 56.28 -60.80
CA GLU A 83 8.12 56.46 -60.13
C GLU A 83 8.88 57.67 -60.70
N LYS A 84 8.83 57.88 -62.02
CA LYS A 84 9.38 59.09 -62.68
C LYS A 84 8.71 60.37 -62.17
N ASP A 85 7.38 60.36 -62.07
CA ASP A 85 6.62 61.49 -61.51
C ASP A 85 6.95 61.74 -60.03
N ALA A 86 7.24 60.69 -59.25
CA ALA A 86 7.67 60.82 -57.86
C ALA A 86 9.09 61.44 -57.75
N VAL A 87 10.06 60.94 -58.53
CA VAL A 87 11.42 61.51 -58.61
C VAL A 87 11.36 62.98 -59.03
N LYS A 88 10.58 63.29 -60.06
CA LYS A 88 10.38 64.66 -60.53
C LYS A 88 9.82 65.56 -59.43
N GLN A 89 8.76 65.13 -58.74
CA GLN A 89 8.18 65.88 -57.62
C GLN A 89 9.17 66.08 -56.47
N ALA A 90 9.99 65.08 -56.14
CA ALA A 90 11.03 65.21 -55.13
C ALA A 90 12.03 66.32 -55.50
N VAL A 91 12.57 66.30 -56.73
CA VAL A 91 13.49 67.33 -57.24
C VAL A 91 12.83 68.71 -57.30
N GLU A 92 11.58 68.79 -57.77
CA GLU A 92 10.81 70.05 -57.78
C GLU A 92 10.56 70.60 -56.36
N ASN A 93 10.34 69.73 -55.37
CA ASN A 93 10.06 70.14 -53.99
C ASN A 93 11.31 70.64 -53.25
N GLU A 94 12.46 69.97 -53.42
CA GLU A 94 13.72 70.42 -52.82
C GLU A 94 14.17 71.78 -53.40
N ASN A 95 13.88 72.01 -54.69
CA ASN A 95 14.15 73.26 -55.40
C ASN A 95 13.02 74.31 -55.25
N LYS A 96 12.40 74.35 -54.07
CA LYS A 96 11.54 75.46 -53.62
C LYS A 96 12.21 76.27 -52.51
N ASP A 97 11.74 77.49 -52.33
CA ASP A 97 12.05 78.34 -51.19
C ASP A 97 11.12 78.04 -50.00
N GLY A 98 11.30 78.76 -48.89
CA GLY A 98 10.47 78.60 -47.69
C GLY A 98 9.00 79.03 -47.86
N ASN A 99 8.62 79.62 -48.99
CA ASN A 99 7.25 80.01 -49.34
C ASN A 99 6.59 79.00 -50.30
N GLY A 100 7.36 78.06 -50.86
CA GLY A 100 6.90 77.08 -51.85
C GLY A 100 7.08 77.52 -53.30
N ASP A 101 7.69 78.69 -53.55
CA ASP A 101 8.02 79.16 -54.90
C ASP A 101 9.31 78.48 -55.40
N SER A 102 9.41 78.18 -56.70
CA SER A 102 10.60 77.51 -57.23
C SER A 102 11.82 78.43 -57.21
N THR A 103 12.95 77.89 -56.75
CA THR A 103 14.26 78.57 -56.83
C THR A 103 14.93 78.40 -58.19
N LEU A 104 14.38 77.58 -59.09
CA LEU A 104 14.86 77.43 -60.47
C LEU A 104 14.32 78.56 -61.37
N PRO A 105 15.03 78.95 -62.44
CA PRO A 105 14.54 79.96 -63.38
C PRO A 105 13.18 79.59 -63.98
N GLY A 106 12.26 80.57 -64.02
CA GLY A 106 10.93 80.37 -64.62
C GLY A 106 11.02 79.92 -66.08
N GLY A 107 10.31 78.84 -66.43
CA GLY A 107 10.40 78.17 -67.74
C GLY A 107 11.40 77.02 -67.80
N THR A 108 12.04 76.66 -66.69
CA THR A 108 12.81 75.41 -66.56
C THR A 108 11.90 74.19 -66.71
N THR A 109 12.38 73.14 -67.36
CA THR A 109 11.69 71.85 -67.51
C THR A 109 12.52 70.72 -66.91
N ILE A 110 11.84 69.76 -66.27
CA ILE A 110 12.46 68.60 -65.62
C ILE A 110 11.91 67.32 -66.26
N GLU A 111 12.83 66.48 -66.76
CA GLU A 111 12.58 65.19 -67.41
C GLU A 111 13.38 64.10 -66.67
N VAL A 112 12.73 62.95 -66.41
CA VAL A 112 13.34 61.82 -65.67
C VAL A 112 13.46 60.62 -66.60
N GLY A 113 14.67 60.06 -66.70
CA GLY A 113 14.97 58.86 -67.49
C GLY A 113 14.38 57.57 -66.90
N ASN A 114 14.48 56.48 -67.66
CA ASN A 114 14.12 55.14 -67.17
C ASN A 114 15.03 54.67 -66.02
N ASP A 115 16.25 55.21 -65.95
CA ASP A 115 17.26 54.96 -64.92
C ASP A 115 17.16 55.92 -63.71
N GLY A 116 16.12 56.78 -63.67
CA GLY A 116 16.00 57.87 -62.71
C GLY A 116 16.90 59.08 -62.98
N THR A 117 17.78 59.05 -63.99
CA THR A 117 18.65 60.19 -64.32
C THR A 117 17.78 61.38 -64.73
N THR A 118 17.90 62.47 -63.98
CA THR A 118 17.03 63.63 -64.11
C THR A 118 17.76 64.76 -64.83
N VAL A 119 17.19 65.22 -65.94
CA VAL A 119 17.72 66.29 -66.78
C VAL A 119 16.90 67.56 -66.58
N ILE A 120 17.56 68.61 -66.11
CA ILE A 120 16.97 69.91 -65.82
C ILE A 120 17.38 70.85 -66.95
N THR A 121 16.44 71.22 -67.82
CA THR A 121 16.71 72.08 -68.97
C THR A 121 16.20 73.49 -68.69
N TYR A 122 17.12 74.46 -68.69
CA TYR A 122 16.82 75.87 -68.43
C TYR A 122 16.26 76.58 -69.68
N PRO A 123 15.61 77.75 -69.52
CA PRO A 123 15.15 78.59 -70.63
C PRO A 123 16.21 78.90 -71.71
N ASP A 124 17.48 79.05 -71.33
CA ASP A 124 18.60 79.27 -72.28
C ASP A 124 19.10 78.00 -72.99
N GLY A 125 18.55 76.84 -72.65
CA GLY A 125 18.91 75.54 -73.23
C GLY A 125 20.14 74.88 -72.66
N SER A 126 20.84 75.52 -71.73
CA SER A 126 21.80 74.84 -70.88
C SER A 126 21.06 73.80 -70.00
N LYS A 127 21.81 72.81 -69.54
CA LYS A 127 21.26 71.67 -68.79
C LYS A 127 22.13 71.33 -67.61
N ASP A 128 21.50 71.01 -66.51
CA ASP A 128 22.09 70.21 -65.43
C ASP A 128 21.55 68.78 -65.50
N THR A 129 22.36 67.83 -65.08
CA THR A 129 21.99 66.41 -64.98
C THR A 129 22.28 65.92 -63.57
N ILE A 130 21.27 65.36 -62.91
CA ILE A 130 21.43 64.64 -61.65
C ILE A 130 21.37 63.13 -61.99
N PRO A 131 22.49 62.40 -61.83
CA PRO A 131 22.52 60.93 -61.99
C PRO A 131 21.45 60.20 -61.16
N GLY A 132 20.84 59.17 -61.75
CA GLY A 132 19.75 58.41 -61.13
C GLY A 132 20.14 57.71 -59.82
N ASP A 133 21.37 57.22 -59.71
CA ASP A 133 21.91 56.61 -58.48
C ASP A 133 21.94 57.56 -57.27
N ARG A 134 21.83 58.87 -57.49
CA ARG A 134 21.70 59.91 -56.44
C ARG A 134 20.24 60.21 -56.08
N LEU A 135 19.27 59.78 -56.89
CA LEU A 135 17.85 60.12 -56.77
C LEU A 135 16.94 58.93 -56.46
N VAL A 136 17.32 57.70 -56.83
CA VAL A 136 16.50 56.49 -56.64
C VAL A 136 17.21 55.42 -55.81
N GLU A 137 16.42 54.68 -55.02
CA GLU A 137 16.87 53.52 -54.26
C GLU A 137 15.90 52.34 -54.41
N THR A 138 16.43 51.12 -54.49
CA THR A 138 15.65 49.88 -54.41
C THR A 138 15.48 49.47 -52.96
N VAL A 139 14.23 49.19 -52.56
CA VAL A 139 13.86 48.92 -51.17
C VAL A 139 13.21 47.54 -51.05
N VAL A 140 13.66 46.76 -50.07
CA VAL A 140 13.03 45.50 -49.65
C VAL A 140 12.63 45.58 -48.19
N ASN A 141 11.46 45.02 -47.87
CA ASN A 141 10.88 44.97 -46.53
C ASN A 141 10.84 43.50 -46.07
N VAL A 142 11.53 43.20 -44.97
CA VAL A 142 11.51 41.87 -44.31
C VAL A 142 10.70 41.97 -43.04
N ILE A 143 9.68 41.13 -42.92
CA ILE A 143 8.82 41.06 -41.74
C ILE A 143 8.89 39.65 -41.17
N PHE A 144 9.37 39.52 -39.93
CA PHE A 144 9.28 38.28 -39.17
C PHE A 144 8.05 38.28 -38.29
N LYS A 145 7.33 37.15 -38.30
CA LYS A 145 6.22 36.91 -37.37
C LYS A 145 6.30 35.48 -36.86
N GLY A 146 6.67 35.35 -35.58
CA GLY A 146 6.44 34.11 -34.83
C GLY A 146 4.98 34.00 -34.41
N ILE A 147 4.54 32.78 -34.14
CA ILE A 147 3.17 32.49 -33.70
C ILE A 147 3.19 32.17 -32.21
N ASP A 148 2.43 32.93 -31.41
CA ASP A 148 2.18 32.59 -30.01
C ASP A 148 1.43 31.25 -29.92
N LYS A 149 1.97 30.31 -29.13
CA LYS A 149 1.39 28.98 -28.91
C LYS A 149 1.47 28.57 -27.44
N LYS A 150 0.63 27.61 -27.05
CA LYS A 150 0.90 26.80 -25.84
C LYS A 150 1.90 25.71 -26.18
N TRP A 151 2.56 25.18 -25.16
CA TRP A 151 3.47 24.06 -25.30
C TRP A 151 2.71 22.79 -25.69
N ASP A 152 3.19 22.13 -26.75
CA ASP A 152 2.70 20.87 -27.32
C ASP A 152 3.85 19.87 -27.61
N GLY A 153 5.10 20.25 -27.31
CA GLY A 153 6.32 19.51 -27.66
C GLY A 153 6.86 19.77 -29.07
N LYS A 154 6.09 20.40 -29.96
CA LYS A 154 6.52 20.72 -31.33
C LYS A 154 7.23 22.08 -31.41
N PRO A 155 8.22 22.23 -32.31
CA PRO A 155 8.82 23.52 -32.61
C PRO A 155 7.77 24.59 -32.97
N ALA A 156 8.05 25.84 -32.62
CA ALA A 156 7.22 26.98 -32.99
C ALA A 156 7.37 27.34 -34.47
N GLU A 157 6.28 27.78 -35.10
CA GLU A 157 6.31 28.26 -36.47
C GLU A 157 6.72 29.74 -36.53
N VAL A 158 7.67 30.04 -37.40
CA VAL A 158 8.09 31.40 -37.74
C VAL A 158 7.81 31.63 -39.22
N THR A 159 7.05 32.68 -39.49
CA THR A 159 6.76 33.14 -40.86
C THR A 159 7.68 34.31 -41.20
N VAL A 160 8.27 34.25 -42.40
CA VAL A 160 9.12 35.29 -42.98
C VAL A 160 8.40 35.82 -44.22
N THR A 161 8.09 37.11 -44.24
CA THR A 161 7.49 37.77 -45.41
C THR A 161 8.49 38.76 -45.97
N ILE A 162 8.79 38.67 -47.26
CA ILE A 162 9.73 39.56 -47.95
C ILE A 162 8.97 40.21 -49.10
N THR A 163 8.90 41.54 -49.07
CA THR A 163 8.18 42.33 -50.07
C THR A 163 9.01 43.47 -50.62
N ASP A 164 8.70 43.88 -51.85
CA ASP A 164 9.28 45.07 -52.46
C ASP A 164 8.68 46.36 -51.86
N LYS A 165 8.98 47.52 -52.47
CA LYS A 165 8.40 48.81 -52.06
C LYS A 165 6.90 48.97 -52.33
N ASN A 166 6.30 48.12 -53.18
CA ASN A 166 4.87 48.10 -53.49
C ASN A 166 4.08 47.16 -52.56
N GLY A 167 4.77 46.29 -51.81
CA GLY A 167 4.16 45.24 -50.99
C GLY A 167 3.96 43.92 -51.76
N GLU A 168 4.54 43.76 -52.95
CA GLU A 168 4.53 42.51 -53.71
C GLU A 168 5.59 41.56 -53.18
N ASN A 169 5.27 40.26 -53.10
CA ASN A 169 6.18 39.25 -52.57
C ASN A 169 7.41 39.08 -53.47
N VAL A 170 8.60 39.10 -52.86
CA VAL A 170 9.87 38.85 -53.53
C VAL A 170 10.29 37.39 -53.30
N ASP A 171 10.67 36.71 -54.38
CA ASP A 171 11.12 35.31 -54.35
C ASP A 171 12.57 35.19 -53.86
N ILE A 172 12.77 35.40 -52.55
CA ILE A 172 14.05 35.22 -51.85
C ILE A 172 13.83 34.27 -50.67
N THR A 173 14.58 33.17 -50.65
CA THR A 173 14.65 32.26 -49.50
C THR A 173 15.70 32.73 -48.50
N LEU A 174 15.31 32.85 -47.22
CA LEU A 174 16.24 33.03 -46.10
C LEU A 174 16.35 31.73 -45.29
N GLU A 175 17.58 31.34 -44.95
CA GLU A 175 17.87 30.10 -44.21
C GLU A 175 17.93 30.33 -42.70
N ALA A 176 17.22 29.50 -41.93
CA ALA A 176 17.21 29.55 -40.47
C ALA A 176 18.61 29.25 -39.89
N GLY A 177 19.03 30.01 -38.88
CA GLY A 177 20.34 29.89 -38.26
C GLY A 177 21.51 30.46 -39.09
N VAL A 178 21.27 30.85 -40.35
CA VAL A 178 22.26 31.45 -41.26
C VAL A 178 21.88 32.90 -41.57
N ASP A 179 20.73 33.12 -42.22
CA ASP A 179 20.25 34.44 -42.64
C ASP A 179 19.40 35.13 -41.57
N TYR A 180 18.73 34.35 -40.72
CA TYR A 180 17.98 34.84 -39.57
C TYR A 180 18.15 33.93 -38.36
N VAL A 181 17.99 34.49 -37.16
CA VAL A 181 18.23 33.78 -35.89
C VAL A 181 17.10 34.00 -34.92
N ILE A 182 16.72 32.94 -34.20
CA ILE A 182 15.78 33.03 -33.09
C ILE A 182 16.58 33.11 -31.79
N THR A 183 16.28 34.09 -30.95
CA THR A 183 16.97 34.33 -29.68
C THR A 183 15.99 34.16 -28.53
N LYS A 184 16.29 33.26 -27.58
CA LYS A 184 15.51 33.14 -26.35
C LYS A 184 15.74 34.36 -25.46
N LYS A 185 14.68 35.14 -25.19
CA LYS A 185 14.71 36.28 -24.29
C LYS A 185 14.97 35.78 -22.87
N SER A 186 15.90 36.42 -22.17
CA SER A 186 16.27 36.03 -20.82
C SER A 186 15.28 36.58 -19.79
N ALA A 187 14.86 35.74 -18.85
CA ALA A 187 13.90 36.10 -17.79
C ALA A 187 14.51 36.91 -16.62
N VAL A 188 15.70 37.50 -16.79
CA VAL A 188 16.45 38.14 -15.69
C VAL A 188 15.87 39.51 -15.32
N THR A 189 15.08 39.55 -14.26
CA THR A 189 14.61 40.77 -13.57
C THR A 189 15.65 41.38 -12.61
N SER A 190 16.80 40.73 -12.41
CA SER A 190 17.83 41.13 -11.43
C SER A 190 18.98 41.93 -12.04
N ARG A 191 19.20 43.16 -11.53
CA ARG A 191 20.09 44.22 -12.07
C ARG A 191 21.61 43.92 -12.18
N LEU A 192 22.08 42.68 -12.05
CA LEU A 192 23.53 42.38 -12.00
C LEU A 192 23.95 41.01 -12.57
N ARG A 193 23.20 40.44 -13.51
CA ARG A 193 23.74 39.37 -14.38
C ARG A 193 23.60 39.83 -15.83
N MET A 194 24.69 39.75 -16.60
CA MET A 194 24.58 39.79 -18.05
C MET A 194 23.76 38.57 -18.47
N ALA A 195 22.51 38.83 -18.81
CA ALA A 195 21.63 37.87 -19.46
C ALA A 195 22.26 37.47 -20.80
N ILE A 196 22.94 36.32 -20.84
CA ILE A 196 23.42 35.76 -22.10
C ILE A 196 22.17 35.27 -22.85
N ALA A 197 21.73 36.06 -23.82
CA ALA A 197 20.67 35.68 -24.72
C ALA A 197 21.15 34.50 -25.58
N ARG A 198 20.38 33.41 -25.63
CA ARG A 198 20.75 32.20 -26.37
C ARG A 198 20.21 32.30 -27.78
N GLN A 199 21.09 32.44 -28.76
CA GLN A 199 20.77 32.22 -30.17
C GLN A 199 20.48 30.72 -30.41
N LEU A 200 19.51 30.45 -31.26
CA LEU A 200 19.04 29.13 -31.64
C LEU A 200 19.19 28.97 -33.16
N THR A 201 19.74 27.83 -33.56
CA THR A 201 19.82 27.38 -34.97
C THR A 201 18.48 26.88 -35.48
N ASP A 202 17.70 26.27 -34.58
CA ASP A 202 16.44 25.60 -34.86
C ASP A 202 15.27 26.33 -34.19
N ALA A 203 14.06 26.08 -34.67
CA ALA A 203 12.85 26.61 -34.05
C ALA A 203 12.69 26.07 -32.61
N PRO A 204 12.41 26.94 -31.61
CA PRO A 204 12.28 26.53 -30.22
C PRO A 204 11.04 25.67 -30.00
N SER A 205 11.14 24.70 -29.09
CA SER A 205 10.01 23.90 -28.60
C SER A 205 9.82 23.99 -27.08
N ASP A 206 10.68 24.74 -26.38
CA ASP A 206 10.65 24.91 -24.91
C ASP A 206 9.90 26.17 -24.49
N VAL A 207 9.28 26.16 -23.31
CA VAL A 207 8.51 27.30 -22.76
C VAL A 207 9.39 28.55 -22.63
N GLY A 208 8.91 29.70 -23.10
CA GLY A 208 9.62 30.97 -22.99
C GLY A 208 9.13 32.05 -23.97
N SER A 209 9.85 33.17 -23.97
CA SER A 209 9.65 34.26 -24.93
C SER A 209 10.85 34.36 -25.87
N TYR A 210 10.58 34.63 -27.14
CA TYR A 210 11.56 34.57 -28.22
C TYR A 210 11.52 35.84 -29.05
N HIS A 211 12.66 36.16 -29.67
CA HIS A 211 12.85 37.25 -30.61
C HIS A 211 13.45 36.69 -31.89
N VAL A 212 13.03 37.17 -33.06
CA VAL A 212 13.58 36.76 -34.35
C VAL A 212 13.96 37.97 -35.20
N THR A 213 15.19 37.94 -35.72
CA THR A 213 15.83 39.00 -36.51
C THR A 213 16.67 38.41 -37.63
N LEU A 214 17.00 39.23 -38.63
CA LEU A 214 18.10 38.97 -39.54
C LEU A 214 19.42 38.79 -38.76
N THR A 215 20.33 38.01 -39.34
CA THR A 215 21.75 38.05 -39.02
C THR A 215 22.45 39.10 -39.90
N ASP A 216 23.70 39.43 -39.57
CA ASP A 216 24.53 40.27 -40.45
C ASP A 216 24.71 39.63 -41.85
N ALA A 217 24.72 38.29 -41.93
CA ALA A 217 24.81 37.55 -43.19
C ALA A 217 23.54 37.65 -44.03
N GLY A 218 22.35 37.47 -43.42
CA GLY A 218 21.08 37.61 -44.12
C GLY A 218 20.79 39.06 -44.54
N ARG A 219 21.23 40.03 -43.73
CA ARG A 219 21.21 41.45 -44.13
C ARG A 219 22.11 41.68 -45.35
N ALA A 220 23.37 41.24 -45.31
CA ALA A 220 24.30 41.40 -46.43
C ALA A 220 23.82 40.70 -47.72
N LYS A 221 23.13 39.56 -47.61
CA LYS A 221 22.49 38.85 -48.72
C LYS A 221 21.42 39.68 -49.42
N LEU A 222 20.65 40.47 -48.67
CA LEU A 222 19.62 41.37 -49.19
C LEU A 222 20.20 42.69 -49.69
N GLU A 223 21.18 43.26 -48.98
CA GLU A 223 21.92 44.48 -49.37
C GLU A 223 22.75 44.29 -50.66
N ALA A 224 23.02 43.04 -51.06
CA ALA A 224 23.62 42.72 -52.36
C ALA A 224 22.65 42.88 -53.55
N ALA A 225 21.34 43.00 -53.31
CA ALA A 225 20.30 43.11 -54.33
C ALA A 225 19.45 44.40 -54.22
N TYR A 226 19.36 44.99 -53.03
CA TYR A 226 18.58 46.21 -52.74
C TYR A 226 19.45 47.20 -51.96
N ASP A 227 19.36 48.51 -52.24
CA ASP A 227 20.18 49.49 -51.48
C ASP A 227 19.73 49.63 -50.03
N LYS A 228 18.46 49.28 -49.74
CA LYS A 228 17.82 49.53 -48.46
C LYS A 228 16.98 48.33 -48.02
N VAL A 229 17.37 47.77 -46.89
CA VAL A 229 16.70 46.65 -46.24
C VAL A 229 15.99 47.15 -44.98
N ASN A 230 14.67 47.29 -45.05
CA ASN A 230 13.83 47.56 -43.89
C ASN A 230 13.53 46.24 -43.19
N GLU A 231 13.80 46.16 -41.89
CA GLU A 231 13.49 44.97 -41.08
C GLU A 231 12.43 45.30 -40.03
N THR A 232 11.43 44.43 -39.92
CA THR A 232 10.50 44.36 -38.79
C THR A 232 10.75 43.05 -38.02
N PRO A 233 11.50 43.09 -36.91
CA PRO A 233 11.72 41.95 -36.05
C PRO A 233 10.42 41.36 -35.46
N GLY A 234 10.44 40.06 -35.21
CA GLY A 234 9.30 39.33 -34.65
C GLY A 234 9.51 38.98 -33.17
N ASP A 235 8.43 39.05 -32.39
CA ASP A 235 8.35 38.53 -31.03
C ASP A 235 7.26 37.46 -30.95
N PHE A 236 7.49 36.42 -30.15
CA PHE A 236 6.48 35.40 -29.86
C PHE A 236 6.78 34.65 -28.56
N THR A 237 5.81 33.87 -28.09
CA THR A 237 5.88 33.09 -26.86
C THR A 237 5.43 31.65 -27.06
N ILE A 238 6.13 30.74 -26.38
CA ILE A 238 5.66 29.39 -26.10
C ILE A 238 5.25 29.42 -24.63
N SER A 239 3.95 29.53 -24.39
CA SER A 239 3.39 29.52 -23.04
C SER A 239 3.35 28.09 -22.47
N PRO A 240 3.34 27.91 -21.13
CA PRO A 240 3.02 26.62 -20.52
C PRO A 240 1.75 26.00 -21.10
N MET A 241 1.66 24.67 -21.04
CA MET A 241 0.40 23.99 -21.33
C MET A 241 -0.64 24.28 -20.24
N ASP A 242 -1.90 23.91 -20.48
CA ASP A 242 -2.90 23.92 -19.41
C ASP A 242 -2.64 22.76 -18.43
N LYS A 243 -2.56 23.09 -17.14
CA LYS A 243 -2.41 22.09 -16.06
C LYS A 243 -3.78 21.57 -15.63
N PRO A 244 -3.94 20.26 -15.38
CA PRO A 244 -5.13 19.74 -14.71
C PRO A 244 -5.16 20.18 -13.25
N GLU A 245 -6.35 20.18 -12.64
CA GLU A 245 -6.48 20.23 -11.18
C GLU A 245 -6.10 18.84 -10.64
N LEU A 246 -5.08 18.77 -9.79
CA LEU A 246 -4.59 17.50 -9.25
C LEU A 246 -5.54 16.96 -8.17
N VAL A 247 -5.97 15.72 -8.35
CA VAL A 247 -6.79 14.97 -7.40
C VAL A 247 -5.88 14.20 -6.45
N THR A 248 -6.13 14.30 -5.14
CA THR A 248 -5.49 13.43 -4.14
C THR A 248 -6.18 12.07 -4.12
N PRO A 249 -5.46 10.95 -3.93
CA PRO A 249 -6.07 9.64 -3.69
C PRO A 249 -7.11 9.70 -2.56
N ASP A 250 -8.20 8.93 -2.69
CA ASP A 250 -9.26 8.85 -1.66
C ASP A 250 -8.73 8.18 -0.37
N ASP A 251 -7.99 7.08 -0.53
CA ASP A 251 -7.28 6.39 0.55
C ASP A 251 -5.78 6.73 0.52
N LYS A 252 -5.19 6.90 1.71
CA LYS A 252 -3.75 7.16 1.85
C LYS A 252 -2.95 5.87 1.92
N VAL A 253 -1.71 5.92 1.45
CA VAL A 253 -0.76 4.81 1.60
C VAL A 253 -0.30 4.74 3.06
N LYS A 254 -0.50 3.57 3.68
CA LYS A 254 -0.10 3.30 5.07
C LYS A 254 1.38 2.91 5.14
N VAL A 255 2.20 3.76 5.73
CA VAL A 255 3.67 3.64 5.76
C VAL A 255 4.20 3.44 7.18
N ASP A 256 5.38 2.84 7.33
CA ASP A 256 5.95 2.58 8.67
C ASP A 256 6.42 3.88 9.35
N ASP A 257 7.03 4.79 8.58
CA ASP A 257 7.47 6.13 8.99
C ASP A 257 7.08 7.17 7.90
N PRO A 258 6.03 7.99 8.11
CA PRO A 258 5.61 9.03 7.17
C PRO A 258 6.64 10.11 6.86
N THR A 259 7.74 10.18 7.62
CA THR A 259 8.84 11.11 7.37
C THR A 259 10.01 10.48 6.61
N LYS A 260 9.96 9.17 6.36
CA LYS A 260 11.07 8.41 5.78
C LYS A 260 10.62 7.14 5.05
N LEU A 261 9.86 7.33 3.98
CA LEU A 261 9.41 6.26 3.07
C LEU A 261 10.58 5.48 2.44
N THR A 262 10.39 4.16 2.38
CA THR A 262 11.16 3.24 1.53
C THR A 262 10.84 3.42 0.04
N ASP A 263 11.69 2.87 -0.82
CA ASP A 263 11.46 2.91 -2.28
C ASP A 263 10.19 2.12 -2.70
N GLY A 264 9.76 1.15 -1.89
CA GLY A 264 8.49 0.44 -2.09
C GLY A 264 7.28 1.34 -1.83
N GLU A 265 7.23 1.96 -0.65
CA GLU A 265 6.16 2.90 -0.27
C GLU A 265 6.09 4.11 -1.22
N LYS A 266 7.24 4.62 -1.70
CA LYS A 266 7.29 5.65 -2.76
C LYS A 266 6.68 5.18 -4.08
N GLY A 267 6.82 3.90 -4.41
CA GLY A 267 6.18 3.25 -5.56
C GLY A 267 4.66 3.24 -5.40
N GLU A 268 4.16 2.79 -4.25
CA GLU A 268 2.74 2.76 -3.92
C GLU A 268 2.10 4.17 -3.97
N VAL A 269 2.74 5.18 -3.37
CA VAL A 269 2.28 6.58 -3.45
C VAL A 269 2.25 7.07 -4.90
N LYS A 270 3.28 6.76 -5.69
CA LYS A 270 3.36 7.15 -7.09
C LYS A 270 2.25 6.54 -7.93
N ASP A 271 1.90 5.27 -7.69
CA ASP A 271 0.86 4.58 -8.44
C ASP A 271 -0.55 5.00 -7.99
N ALA A 272 -0.78 5.21 -6.70
CA ALA A 272 -2.03 5.80 -6.18
C ALA A 272 -2.30 7.20 -6.77
N ILE A 273 -1.27 8.06 -6.89
CA ILE A 273 -1.41 9.39 -7.53
C ILE A 273 -1.74 9.25 -9.02
N LYS A 274 -1.16 8.30 -9.75
CA LYS A 274 -1.52 8.05 -11.17
C LYS A 274 -2.96 7.56 -11.31
N GLU A 275 -3.41 6.66 -10.43
CA GLU A 275 -4.77 6.13 -10.45
C GLU A 275 -5.80 7.23 -10.17
N ALA A 276 -5.52 8.14 -9.22
CA ALA A 276 -6.33 9.32 -8.97
C ALA A 276 -6.29 10.36 -10.12
N ASN A 277 -5.26 10.34 -10.97
CA ASN A 277 -5.05 11.31 -12.05
C ASN A 277 -4.78 10.60 -13.41
N PRO A 278 -5.77 9.87 -13.98
CA PRO A 278 -5.57 9.10 -15.20
C PRO A 278 -5.34 9.97 -16.45
N ASP A 279 -5.87 11.20 -16.45
CA ASP A 279 -5.80 12.16 -17.56
C ASP A 279 -4.56 13.08 -17.49
N LEU A 280 -3.47 12.65 -16.82
CA LEU A 280 -2.24 13.44 -16.78
C LEU A 280 -1.69 13.68 -18.20
N PRO A 281 -1.33 14.93 -18.52
CA PRO A 281 -1.03 15.35 -19.89
C PRO A 281 0.26 14.71 -20.44
N LYS A 282 0.32 14.61 -21.76
CA LYS A 282 1.44 14.07 -22.53
C LYS A 282 1.77 15.03 -23.68
N GLY A 283 3.04 15.23 -23.98
CA GLY A 283 3.47 16.00 -25.14
C GLY A 283 3.21 15.25 -26.45
N GLU A 284 3.06 15.97 -27.56
CA GLU A 284 2.95 15.35 -28.89
C GLU A 284 4.30 14.78 -29.37
N ASP A 285 5.39 15.11 -28.68
CA ASP A 285 6.70 14.46 -28.77
C ASP A 285 6.77 13.08 -28.07
N GLY A 286 5.70 12.68 -27.37
CA GLY A 286 5.61 11.43 -26.61
C GLY A 286 6.16 11.53 -25.18
N LYS A 287 6.56 12.71 -24.71
CA LYS A 287 7.03 12.90 -23.33
C LYS A 287 5.84 12.86 -22.36
N GLU A 288 5.90 11.99 -21.36
CA GLU A 288 4.85 11.84 -20.33
C GLU A 288 5.12 12.74 -19.10
N THR A 289 4.08 13.04 -18.32
CA THR A 289 4.24 13.60 -16.97
C THR A 289 5.00 12.61 -16.09
N GLU A 290 6.06 13.09 -15.44
CA GLU A 290 6.83 12.33 -14.44
C GLU A 290 6.32 12.63 -13.02
N ILE A 291 6.21 11.59 -12.20
CA ILE A 291 5.90 11.72 -10.77
C ILE A 291 7.10 11.21 -9.98
N THR A 292 7.62 12.02 -9.08
CA THR A 292 8.65 11.64 -8.10
C THR A 292 8.10 11.82 -6.69
N VAL A 293 8.52 11.00 -5.73
CA VAL A 293 8.02 11.01 -4.34
C VAL A 293 9.21 11.16 -3.39
N GLY A 294 9.14 12.16 -2.50
CA GLY A 294 10.15 12.44 -1.48
C GLY A 294 10.15 11.43 -0.33
N ASP A 295 11.13 11.58 0.58
CA ASP A 295 11.22 10.75 1.79
C ASP A 295 10.03 10.97 2.74
N ASP A 296 9.40 12.15 2.71
CA ASP A 296 8.21 12.52 3.50
C ASP A 296 6.88 12.24 2.78
N GLY A 297 6.92 11.50 1.67
CA GLY A 297 5.75 11.27 0.80
C GLY A 297 5.35 12.46 -0.06
N THR A 298 6.00 13.63 0.03
CA THR A 298 5.68 14.77 -0.83
C THR A 298 5.96 14.43 -2.29
N ALA A 299 4.93 14.43 -3.12
CA ALA A 299 5.02 14.08 -4.52
C ALA A 299 5.21 15.32 -5.39
N THR A 300 6.20 15.30 -6.28
CA THR A 300 6.42 16.33 -7.31
C THR A 300 5.96 15.80 -8.67
N ILE A 301 4.97 16.47 -9.25
CA ILE A 301 4.42 16.19 -10.57
C ILE A 301 5.16 17.11 -11.54
N THR A 302 6.00 16.54 -12.41
CA THR A 302 6.78 17.26 -13.42
C THR A 302 6.16 17.03 -14.79
N TYR A 303 5.59 18.08 -15.35
CA TYR A 303 4.88 18.01 -16.62
C TYR A 303 5.84 17.95 -17.83
N PRO A 304 5.36 17.52 -19.01
CA PRO A 304 6.17 17.47 -20.23
C PRO A 304 6.80 18.82 -20.61
N ASP A 305 6.13 19.94 -20.35
CA ASP A 305 6.63 21.30 -20.59
C ASP A 305 7.71 21.77 -19.60
N GLY A 306 8.01 20.96 -18.57
CA GLY A 306 9.01 21.23 -17.53
C GLY A 306 8.49 22.09 -16.37
N THR A 307 7.22 22.49 -16.37
CA THR A 307 6.59 23.04 -15.16
C THR A 307 6.31 21.94 -14.15
N THR A 308 6.15 22.31 -12.87
CA THR A 308 5.87 21.35 -11.80
C THR A 308 4.66 21.78 -10.96
N ASP A 309 4.02 20.82 -10.32
CA ASP A 309 3.14 20.98 -9.15
C ASP A 309 3.56 19.99 -8.05
N THR A 310 3.00 20.13 -6.84
CA THR A 310 3.33 19.28 -5.69
C THR A 310 2.08 18.87 -4.92
N ILE A 311 1.99 17.59 -4.55
CA ILE A 311 1.00 17.08 -3.59
C ILE A 311 1.75 16.85 -2.26
N PRO A 312 1.37 17.53 -1.15
CA PRO A 312 2.01 17.35 0.16
C PRO A 312 1.87 15.93 0.71
N GLY A 313 2.89 15.44 1.40
CA GLY A 313 2.91 14.09 1.99
C GLY A 313 1.71 13.78 2.88
N ASP A 314 1.25 14.73 3.71
CA ASP A 314 0.10 14.55 4.60
C ASP A 314 -1.24 14.26 3.88
N LYS A 315 -1.28 14.44 2.56
CA LYS A 315 -2.44 14.12 1.69
C LYS A 315 -2.39 12.73 1.08
N VAL A 316 -1.22 12.07 1.05
CA VAL A 316 -1.00 10.82 0.32
C VAL A 316 -0.48 9.69 1.19
N VAL A 317 0.12 10.00 2.35
CA VAL A 317 0.60 9.01 3.32
C VAL A 317 0.01 9.22 4.70
N GLU A 318 -0.14 8.12 5.43
CA GLU A 318 -0.37 8.11 6.87
C GLU A 318 0.45 7.01 7.55
N GLY A 319 0.75 7.19 8.83
CA GLY A 319 1.49 6.19 9.58
C GLY A 319 0.62 4.99 9.89
N LYS A 320 1.12 3.78 9.67
CA LYS A 320 0.51 2.56 10.21
C LYS A 320 0.30 2.71 11.71
N THR A 321 -0.91 2.37 12.14
CA THR A 321 -1.28 2.31 13.57
C THR A 321 -0.58 1.16 14.27
N ASP A 322 -0.65 1.11 15.59
CA ASP A 322 -0.12 -0.03 16.34
C ASP A 322 -0.89 -1.33 16.00
N ALA A 323 -2.21 -1.27 15.76
CA ALA A 323 -2.97 -2.40 15.23
C ALA A 323 -2.56 -2.81 13.80
N ASP A 324 -2.17 -1.87 12.92
CA ASP A 324 -1.61 -2.22 11.60
C ASP A 324 -0.22 -2.90 11.68
N LYS A 325 0.45 -2.86 12.84
CA LYS A 325 1.82 -3.33 13.07
C LYS A 325 1.92 -4.61 13.92
N ASN A 326 0.86 -4.97 14.64
CA ASN A 326 0.84 -6.05 15.62
C ASN A 326 -0.30 -7.03 15.29
N ASP A 327 -0.17 -8.27 15.74
CA ASP A 327 -1.21 -9.30 15.64
C ASP A 327 -1.19 -10.10 16.96
N PRO A 328 -2.15 -9.90 17.88
CA PRO A 328 -2.15 -10.55 19.18
C PRO A 328 -2.30 -12.06 19.07
N LYS A 329 -1.35 -12.80 19.63
CA LYS A 329 -1.36 -14.26 19.64
C LYS A 329 -2.51 -14.80 20.48
N GLU A 330 -3.22 -15.78 19.94
CA GLU A 330 -4.13 -16.65 20.68
C GLU A 330 -3.34 -17.50 21.71
N PRO A 331 -3.89 -17.78 22.90
CA PRO A 331 -3.29 -18.74 23.84
C PRO A 331 -3.36 -20.16 23.27
N GLY A 332 -2.34 -20.98 23.60
CA GLY A 332 -2.26 -22.35 23.09
C GLY A 332 -3.35 -23.27 23.64
N ASP A 333 -3.66 -23.12 24.94
CA ASP A 333 -4.76 -23.79 25.63
C ASP A 333 -5.83 -22.75 26.00
N LYS A 334 -7.10 -23.17 25.97
CA LYS A 334 -8.23 -22.32 26.35
C LYS A 334 -8.46 -22.33 27.87
N VAL A 335 -8.95 -21.23 28.39
CA VAL A 335 -9.40 -21.14 29.79
C VAL A 335 -10.75 -21.84 29.93
N LYS A 336 -10.83 -22.80 30.84
CA LYS A 336 -12.05 -23.57 31.11
C LYS A 336 -12.97 -22.82 32.07
N VAL A 337 -14.11 -22.37 31.58
CA VAL A 337 -15.07 -21.53 32.31
C VAL A 337 -16.41 -22.23 32.54
N ASP A 338 -17.19 -21.79 33.53
CA ASP A 338 -18.49 -22.40 33.84
C ASP A 338 -19.57 -22.07 32.79
N ASP A 339 -19.56 -20.84 32.27
CA ASP A 339 -20.43 -20.36 31.19
C ASP A 339 -19.62 -19.48 30.20
N PRO A 340 -19.23 -20.00 29.03
CA PRO A 340 -18.47 -19.25 28.01
C PRO A 340 -19.19 -17.99 27.48
N THR A 341 -20.50 -17.87 27.69
CA THR A 341 -21.27 -16.69 27.27
C THR A 341 -21.35 -15.61 28.34
N LYS A 342 -20.87 -15.90 29.56
CA LYS A 342 -21.02 -15.03 30.73
C LYS A 342 -19.95 -15.28 31.80
N LEU A 343 -18.70 -14.99 31.47
CA LEU A 343 -17.55 -15.06 32.37
C LEU A 343 -17.72 -14.18 33.62
N THR A 344 -17.29 -14.72 34.75
CA THR A 344 -17.04 -13.99 36.01
C THR A 344 -15.78 -13.12 35.91
N ASP A 345 -15.60 -12.21 36.88
CA ASP A 345 -14.42 -11.34 36.92
C ASP A 345 -13.11 -12.11 37.16
N ASP A 346 -13.16 -13.25 37.88
CA ASP A 346 -12.02 -14.13 38.11
C ASP A 346 -11.64 -14.86 36.81
N GLU A 347 -12.61 -15.45 36.09
CA GLU A 347 -12.39 -16.10 34.78
C GLU A 347 -11.86 -15.11 33.73
N LYS A 348 -12.35 -13.86 33.72
CA LYS A 348 -11.79 -12.79 32.88
C LYS A 348 -10.32 -12.51 33.22
N GLY A 349 -9.95 -12.55 34.51
CA GLY A 349 -8.57 -12.41 34.96
C GLY A 349 -7.66 -13.53 34.46
N GLU A 350 -8.16 -14.77 34.44
CA GLU A 350 -7.45 -15.91 33.87
C GLU A 350 -7.26 -15.78 32.34
N VAL A 351 -8.30 -15.34 31.61
CA VAL A 351 -8.22 -15.07 30.16
C VAL A 351 -7.23 -13.94 29.84
N VAL A 352 -7.26 -12.83 30.57
CA VAL A 352 -6.26 -11.74 30.43
C VAL A 352 -4.85 -12.31 30.58
N LYS A 353 -4.62 -13.09 31.64
CA LYS A 353 -3.31 -13.68 31.91
C LYS A 353 -2.88 -14.67 30.82
N ALA A 354 -3.78 -15.52 30.33
CA ALA A 354 -3.48 -16.47 29.26
C ALA A 354 -3.05 -15.76 27.96
N VAL A 355 -3.74 -14.67 27.59
CA VAL A 355 -3.38 -13.84 26.43
C VAL A 355 -2.07 -13.08 26.66
N GLU A 356 -1.85 -12.52 27.84
CA GLU A 356 -0.58 -11.87 28.20
C GLU A 356 0.59 -12.87 28.17
N ASP A 357 0.39 -14.11 28.65
CA ASP A 357 1.40 -15.17 28.63
C ASP A 357 1.70 -15.65 27.20
N ALA A 358 0.68 -15.76 26.33
CA ALA A 358 0.85 -16.10 24.91
C ALA A 358 1.60 -15.03 24.11
N ASN A 359 1.49 -13.77 24.54
CA ASN A 359 2.13 -12.61 23.91
C ASN A 359 3.45 -12.23 24.59
N LYS A 360 4.22 -13.23 25.06
CA LYS A 360 5.59 -13.06 25.54
C LYS A 360 6.65 -13.62 24.58
N ASP A 361 7.86 -13.11 24.72
CA ASP A 361 9.08 -13.65 24.10
C ASP A 361 9.68 -14.80 24.94
N ASP A 362 10.72 -15.46 24.42
CA ASP A 362 11.46 -16.52 25.13
C ASP A 362 12.16 -16.04 26.44
N ASN A 363 12.12 -14.73 26.73
CA ASN A 363 12.66 -14.12 27.93
C ASN A 363 11.56 -13.64 28.90
N GLY A 364 10.29 -13.84 28.57
CA GLY A 364 9.13 -13.47 29.38
C GLY A 364 8.69 -12.01 29.27
N ASN A 365 9.24 -11.23 28.33
CA ASN A 365 8.82 -9.86 28.08
C ASN A 365 7.64 -9.82 27.10
N SER A 366 6.76 -8.83 27.22
CA SER A 366 5.67 -8.60 26.25
C SER A 366 6.21 -8.39 24.83
N THR A 367 5.62 -9.05 23.84
CA THR A 367 5.81 -8.74 22.41
C THR A 367 4.84 -7.66 21.91
N LEU A 368 3.84 -7.29 22.71
CA LEU A 368 2.94 -6.17 22.44
C LEU A 368 3.56 -4.84 22.92
N PRO A 369 3.25 -3.69 22.30
CA PRO A 369 3.81 -2.38 22.66
C PRO A 369 3.61 -1.98 24.13
N ASP A 370 4.61 -1.29 24.70
CA ASP A 370 4.55 -0.78 26.09
C ASP A 370 3.34 0.14 26.31
N GLY A 371 2.48 -0.23 27.26
CA GLY A 371 1.23 0.49 27.54
C GLY A 371 -0.02 -0.11 26.88
N THR A 372 0.12 -1.19 26.11
CA THR A 372 -1.01 -2.02 25.65
C THR A 372 -1.84 -2.51 26.82
N LYS A 373 -3.16 -2.53 26.65
CA LYS A 373 -4.14 -2.96 27.65
C LYS A 373 -5.02 -4.09 27.10
N VAL A 374 -4.99 -5.24 27.76
CA VAL A 374 -5.88 -6.37 27.47
C VAL A 374 -7.16 -6.23 28.33
N THR A 375 -8.32 -6.49 27.73
CA THR A 375 -9.62 -6.50 28.41
C THR A 375 -10.51 -7.60 27.84
N VAL A 376 -11.41 -8.17 28.65
CA VAL A 376 -12.23 -9.33 28.27
C VAL A 376 -13.72 -9.02 28.50
N GLY A 377 -14.54 -9.26 27.48
CA GLY A 377 -15.99 -9.12 27.52
C GLY A 377 -16.69 -10.23 28.31
N ASP A 378 -18.00 -10.10 28.52
CA ASP A 378 -18.79 -11.11 29.24
C ASP A 378 -18.80 -12.47 28.48
N ASN A 379 -18.68 -12.45 27.16
CA ASN A 379 -18.62 -13.63 26.28
C ASN A 379 -17.19 -14.12 25.97
N GLY A 380 -16.19 -13.65 26.71
CA GLY A 380 -14.79 -14.01 26.50
C GLY A 380 -14.08 -13.26 25.36
N ASP A 381 -14.77 -12.45 24.55
CA ASP A 381 -14.11 -11.63 23.51
C ASP A 381 -13.03 -10.73 24.13
N VAL A 382 -11.80 -10.85 23.65
CA VAL A 382 -10.65 -10.11 24.19
C VAL A 382 -10.38 -8.90 23.31
N THR A 383 -10.49 -7.69 23.86
CA THR A 383 -10.05 -6.46 23.20
C THR A 383 -8.66 -6.08 23.69
N VAL A 384 -7.69 -6.04 22.76
CA VAL A 384 -6.33 -5.56 22.97
C VAL A 384 -6.28 -4.11 22.50
N THR A 385 -6.10 -3.17 23.43
CA THR A 385 -6.03 -1.72 23.12
C THR A 385 -4.58 -1.24 23.18
N TYR A 386 -4.07 -0.71 22.09
CA TYR A 386 -2.69 -0.23 21.97
C TYR A 386 -2.50 1.20 22.52
N PRO A 387 -1.25 1.65 22.74
CA PRO A 387 -0.95 3.00 23.23
C PRO A 387 -1.48 4.13 22.35
N ASP A 388 -1.56 3.94 21.03
CA ASP A 388 -2.17 4.90 20.09
C ASP A 388 -3.71 4.95 20.13
N GLY A 389 -4.35 4.03 20.88
CA GLY A 389 -5.79 3.90 21.03
C GLY A 389 -6.47 3.02 19.99
N THR A 390 -5.74 2.43 19.04
CA THR A 390 -6.26 1.39 18.16
C THR A 390 -6.45 0.05 18.90
N THR A 391 -7.23 -0.86 18.30
CA THR A 391 -7.65 -2.08 18.97
C THR A 391 -7.69 -3.28 18.03
N ASP A 392 -7.18 -4.42 18.50
CA ASP A 392 -7.47 -5.74 17.95
C ASP A 392 -8.46 -6.50 18.83
N THR A 393 -9.08 -7.54 18.27
CA THR A 393 -10.04 -8.40 18.97
C THR A 393 -9.76 -9.87 18.72
N ILE A 394 -9.49 -10.62 19.79
CA ILE A 394 -9.46 -12.09 19.76
C ILE A 394 -10.86 -12.59 20.14
N PRO A 395 -11.56 -13.35 19.27
CA PRO A 395 -12.89 -13.88 19.57
C PRO A 395 -12.91 -14.82 20.79
N GLY A 396 -13.98 -14.78 21.58
CA GLY A 396 -14.12 -15.55 22.81
C GLY A 396 -13.98 -17.06 22.61
N ASP A 397 -14.48 -17.60 21.50
CA ASP A 397 -14.37 -19.03 21.16
C ASP A 397 -12.93 -19.49 20.88
N LYS A 398 -11.97 -18.56 20.75
CA LYS A 398 -10.53 -18.86 20.68
C LYS A 398 -9.85 -18.95 22.04
N VAL A 399 -10.37 -18.27 23.06
CA VAL A 399 -9.71 -18.13 24.37
C VAL A 399 -10.39 -18.87 25.51
N VAL A 400 -11.70 -19.15 25.39
CA VAL A 400 -12.47 -19.89 26.41
C VAL A 400 -13.17 -21.12 25.84
N GLU A 401 -13.35 -22.11 26.70
CA GLU A 401 -14.24 -23.25 26.48
C GLU A 401 -15.02 -23.58 27.75
N GLY A 402 -16.18 -24.22 27.60
CA GLY A 402 -16.98 -24.64 28.75
C GLY A 402 -16.36 -25.84 29.43
N LYS A 403 -16.27 -25.82 30.77
CA LYS A 403 -15.94 -27.02 31.55
C LYS A 403 -16.86 -28.17 31.17
N THR A 404 -16.28 -29.34 30.91
CA THR A 404 -17.03 -30.59 30.69
C THR A 404 -17.72 -31.05 31.97
N ASP A 405 -18.58 -32.06 31.87
CA ASP A 405 -19.15 -32.73 33.05
C ASP A 405 -18.04 -33.46 33.85
N ALA A 406 -17.03 -34.04 33.21
CA ALA A 406 -15.84 -34.57 33.90
C ALA A 406 -15.05 -33.47 34.65
N ASP A 407 -14.86 -32.27 34.07
CA ASP A 407 -14.22 -31.14 34.78
C ASP A 407 -15.01 -30.66 36.03
N LYS A 408 -16.28 -31.07 36.17
CA LYS A 408 -17.21 -30.65 37.23
C LYS A 408 -17.50 -31.73 38.27
N ASN A 409 -17.14 -32.98 38.01
CA ASN A 409 -17.49 -34.13 38.84
C ASN A 409 -16.22 -34.93 39.20
N ASP A 410 -16.33 -35.80 40.21
CA ASP A 410 -15.26 -36.71 40.62
C ASP A 410 -15.92 -38.02 41.10
N PRO A 411 -15.89 -39.10 40.30
CA PRO A 411 -16.56 -40.35 40.63
C PRO A 411 -15.95 -41.02 41.88
N LYS A 412 -16.79 -41.28 42.87
CA LYS A 412 -16.38 -41.91 44.13
C LYS A 412 -15.97 -43.37 43.90
N GLU A 413 -14.82 -43.74 44.46
CA GLU A 413 -14.40 -45.14 44.64
C GLU A 413 -15.38 -45.88 45.58
N PRO A 414 -15.69 -47.17 45.34
CA PRO A 414 -16.45 -48.00 46.27
C PRO A 414 -15.63 -48.28 47.54
N GLY A 415 -16.32 -48.32 48.69
CA GLY A 415 -15.66 -48.51 49.99
C GLY A 415 -15.09 -49.91 50.20
N ASP A 416 -15.73 -50.93 49.63
CA ASP A 416 -15.27 -52.32 49.57
C ASP A 416 -15.03 -52.71 48.11
N LYS A 417 -14.00 -53.53 47.85
CA LYS A 417 -13.67 -54.03 46.51
C LYS A 417 -14.47 -55.26 46.15
N VAL A 418 -14.80 -55.40 44.86
CA VAL A 418 -15.43 -56.61 44.31
C VAL A 418 -14.40 -57.72 44.22
N LYS A 419 -14.76 -58.91 44.72
CA LYS A 419 -13.87 -60.07 44.80
C LYS A 419 -13.99 -60.95 43.56
N VAL A 420 -12.96 -60.92 42.72
CA VAL A 420 -12.96 -61.56 41.40
C VAL A 420 -11.95 -62.71 41.32
N ASP A 421 -12.15 -63.66 40.40
CA ASP A 421 -11.24 -64.82 40.28
C ASP A 421 -9.88 -64.43 39.67
N ASP A 422 -9.89 -63.52 38.68
CA ASP A 422 -8.71 -62.94 38.02
C ASP A 422 -8.91 -61.41 37.84
N PRO A 423 -8.28 -60.55 38.67
CA PRO A 423 -8.37 -59.09 38.54
C PRO A 423 -7.88 -58.51 37.23
N THR A 424 -7.14 -59.28 36.42
CA THR A 424 -6.67 -58.83 35.11
C THR A 424 -7.61 -59.22 33.97
N LYS A 425 -8.64 -60.02 34.26
CA LYS A 425 -9.58 -60.55 33.27
C LYS A 425 -10.94 -60.92 33.87
N LEU A 426 -11.72 -59.89 34.22
CA LEU A 426 -13.09 -60.02 34.72
C LEU A 426 -14.02 -60.68 33.70
N THR A 427 -14.89 -61.54 34.22
CA THR A 427 -16.09 -62.05 33.52
C THR A 427 -17.18 -60.98 33.42
N ASP A 428 -18.19 -61.19 32.57
CA ASP A 428 -19.30 -60.25 32.42
C ASP A 428 -20.12 -60.08 33.71
N ASP A 429 -20.29 -61.15 34.49
CA ASP A 429 -20.96 -61.13 35.81
C ASP A 429 -20.15 -60.28 36.82
N GLU A 430 -18.82 -60.46 36.87
CA GLU A 430 -17.93 -59.67 37.73
C GLU A 430 -17.90 -58.19 37.34
N LYS A 431 -18.00 -57.88 36.03
CA LYS A 431 -18.15 -56.49 35.55
C LYS A 431 -19.48 -55.87 36.01
N GLU A 432 -20.59 -56.61 35.98
CA GLU A 432 -21.88 -56.11 36.47
C GLU A 432 -21.84 -55.84 37.99
N GLU A 433 -21.15 -56.67 38.78
CA GLU A 433 -20.91 -56.40 40.20
C GLU A 433 -20.06 -55.12 40.42
N VAL A 434 -19.01 -54.89 39.62
CA VAL A 434 -18.19 -53.67 39.69
C VAL A 434 -18.98 -52.42 39.28
N VAL A 435 -19.75 -52.47 38.19
CA VAL A 435 -20.65 -51.37 37.77
C VAL A 435 -21.55 -51.00 38.94
N LYS A 436 -22.22 -51.99 39.54
CA LYS A 436 -23.13 -51.77 40.65
C LYS A 436 -22.45 -51.21 41.89
N ALA A 437 -21.24 -51.68 42.24
CA ALA A 437 -20.48 -51.16 43.37
C ALA A 437 -20.13 -49.67 43.19
N VAL A 438 -19.71 -49.27 41.99
CA VAL A 438 -19.42 -47.87 41.65
C VAL A 438 -20.70 -47.02 41.61
N GLU A 439 -21.80 -47.53 41.05
CA GLU A 439 -23.10 -46.86 41.11
C GLU A 439 -23.59 -46.68 42.55
N ASP A 440 -23.44 -47.69 43.42
CA ASP A 440 -23.83 -47.62 44.83
C ASP A 440 -22.95 -46.63 45.62
N ALA A 441 -21.65 -46.53 45.30
CA ALA A 441 -20.74 -45.54 45.88
C ALA A 441 -21.09 -44.09 45.49
N ASN A 442 -21.66 -43.92 44.30
CA ASN A 442 -22.04 -42.63 43.73
C ASN A 442 -23.52 -42.29 43.97
N LYS A 443 -24.09 -42.73 45.10
CA LYS A 443 -25.43 -42.34 45.56
C LYS A 443 -25.40 -41.38 46.74
N ASP A 444 -26.47 -40.60 46.89
CA ASP A 444 -26.78 -39.79 48.07
C ASP A 444 -27.42 -40.63 49.20
N ASP A 445 -27.62 -40.03 50.37
CA ASP A 445 -28.31 -40.66 51.52
C ASP A 445 -29.78 -41.07 51.21
N ASN A 446 -30.32 -40.66 50.07
CA ASN A 446 -31.66 -41.00 49.59
C ASN A 446 -31.67 -42.07 48.49
N GLY A 447 -30.50 -42.54 48.03
CA GLY A 447 -30.33 -43.56 47.01
C GLY A 447 -30.39 -43.03 45.56
N ASN A 448 -30.37 -41.72 45.34
CA ASN A 448 -30.28 -41.11 44.01
C ASN A 448 -28.80 -40.99 43.60
N SER A 449 -28.51 -41.05 42.30
CA SER A 449 -27.15 -40.80 41.80
C SER A 449 -26.68 -39.37 42.12
N THR A 450 -25.41 -39.22 42.50
CA THR A 450 -24.73 -37.91 42.58
C THR A 450 -24.02 -37.53 41.28
N LEU A 451 -24.01 -38.42 40.28
CA LEU A 451 -23.50 -38.16 38.92
C LEU A 451 -24.62 -37.61 38.02
N PRO A 452 -24.29 -36.84 36.95
CA PRO A 452 -25.28 -36.29 36.02
C PRO A 452 -26.25 -37.31 35.41
N ASP A 453 -27.51 -36.91 35.20
CA ASP A 453 -28.53 -37.75 34.58
C ASP A 453 -28.13 -38.18 33.15
N GLY A 454 -27.99 -39.49 32.93
CA GLY A 454 -27.53 -40.07 31.66
C GLY A 454 -26.06 -40.51 31.64
N THR A 455 -25.33 -40.31 32.74
CA THR A 455 -23.99 -40.89 32.95
C THR A 455 -24.03 -42.42 32.80
N LYS A 456 -22.99 -42.99 32.20
CA LYS A 456 -22.85 -44.41 31.93
C LYS A 456 -21.55 -44.95 32.54
N VAL A 457 -21.67 -45.94 33.40
CA VAL A 457 -20.53 -46.67 33.97
C VAL A 457 -20.24 -47.91 33.11
N THR A 458 -18.97 -48.14 32.78
CA THR A 458 -18.50 -49.32 32.04
C THR A 458 -17.20 -49.84 32.62
N VAL A 459 -16.92 -51.14 32.49
CA VAL A 459 -15.78 -51.79 33.14
C VAL A 459 -14.97 -52.60 32.10
N GLY A 460 -13.67 -52.33 32.04
CA GLY A 460 -12.71 -53.04 31.19
C GLY A 460 -12.40 -54.46 31.68
N ASP A 461 -11.69 -55.24 30.86
CA ASP A 461 -11.29 -56.60 31.24
C ASP A 461 -10.38 -56.63 32.48
N ASN A 462 -9.59 -55.58 32.71
CA ASN A 462 -8.71 -55.41 33.88
C ASN A 462 -9.38 -54.70 35.08
N GLY A 463 -10.70 -54.51 35.03
CA GLY A 463 -11.45 -53.82 36.09
C GLY A 463 -11.40 -52.29 36.04
N ASP A 464 -10.63 -51.66 35.14
CA ASP A 464 -10.66 -50.20 34.98
C ASP A 464 -12.08 -49.75 34.64
N VAL A 465 -12.59 -48.75 35.36
CA VAL A 465 -13.96 -48.26 35.21
C VAL A 465 -13.95 -46.93 34.49
N THR A 466 -14.60 -46.87 33.33
CA THR A 466 -14.84 -45.63 32.59
C THR A 466 -16.23 -45.11 32.92
N VAL A 467 -16.30 -43.86 33.38
CA VAL A 467 -17.53 -43.12 33.69
C VAL A 467 -17.73 -42.09 32.57
N THR A 468 -18.56 -42.42 31.58
CA THR A 468 -18.89 -41.55 30.45
C THR A 468 -20.08 -40.65 30.81
N TYR A 469 -19.90 -39.33 30.78
CA TYR A 469 -20.94 -38.35 31.10
C TYR A 469 -21.85 -38.03 29.90
N PRO A 470 -23.00 -37.35 30.11
CA PRO A 470 -23.94 -37.01 29.03
C PRO A 470 -23.36 -36.13 27.91
N ASP A 471 -22.36 -35.30 28.22
CA ASP A 471 -21.63 -34.48 27.23
C ASP A 471 -20.56 -35.27 26.45
N GLY A 472 -20.32 -36.54 26.82
CA GLY A 472 -19.32 -37.42 26.22
C GLY A 472 -17.91 -37.29 26.79
N SER A 473 -17.70 -36.46 27.82
CA SER A 473 -16.47 -36.49 28.63
C SER A 473 -16.39 -37.77 29.48
N GLU A 474 -15.19 -38.16 29.90
CA GLU A 474 -14.97 -39.42 30.62
C GLU A 474 -14.00 -39.26 31.79
N ASP A 475 -14.35 -39.84 32.93
CA ASP A 475 -13.43 -40.13 34.03
C ASP A 475 -13.06 -41.61 34.05
N THR A 476 -11.92 -41.93 34.67
CA THR A 476 -11.46 -43.33 34.85
C THR A 476 -11.08 -43.62 36.29
N ILE A 477 -11.75 -44.61 36.90
CA ILE A 477 -11.37 -45.20 38.19
C ILE A 477 -10.48 -46.42 37.89
N PRO A 478 -9.21 -46.46 38.35
CA PRO A 478 -8.33 -47.60 38.10
C PRO A 478 -8.85 -48.92 38.70
N GLY A 479 -8.63 -50.04 38.00
CA GLY A 479 -9.14 -51.35 38.39
C GLY A 479 -8.68 -51.82 39.76
N ASP A 480 -7.45 -51.48 40.15
CA ASP A 480 -6.91 -51.80 41.47
C ASP A 480 -7.61 -51.07 42.62
N LYS A 481 -8.45 -50.06 42.34
CA LYS A 481 -9.33 -49.42 43.32
C LYS A 481 -10.64 -50.16 43.53
N VAL A 482 -11.16 -50.84 42.50
CA VAL A 482 -12.51 -51.43 42.51
C VAL A 482 -12.54 -52.95 42.64
N VAL A 483 -11.48 -53.66 42.24
CA VAL A 483 -11.40 -55.13 42.35
C VAL A 483 -10.23 -55.63 43.20
N GLU A 484 -10.44 -56.78 43.84
CA GLU A 484 -9.39 -57.58 44.45
C GLU A 484 -9.54 -59.06 44.10
N GLY A 485 -8.43 -59.79 44.05
CA GLY A 485 -8.45 -61.22 43.73
C GLY A 485 -8.95 -62.05 44.93
N LYS A 486 -9.90 -62.95 44.71
CA LYS A 486 -10.27 -63.98 45.70
C LYS A 486 -9.04 -64.78 46.10
N THR A 487 -8.91 -65.00 47.40
CA THR A 487 -7.86 -65.85 47.98
C THR A 487 -8.03 -67.32 47.58
N ASP A 488 -6.94 -68.09 47.66
CA ASP A 488 -6.95 -69.53 47.38
C ASP A 488 -7.95 -70.28 48.29
N ALA A 489 -8.12 -69.83 49.54
CA ALA A 489 -9.12 -70.34 50.48
C ALA A 489 -10.56 -70.02 50.08
N GLU A 490 -10.83 -68.83 49.51
CA GLU A 490 -12.15 -68.48 48.97
C GLU A 490 -12.47 -69.22 47.66
N LYS A 491 -11.44 -69.59 46.89
CA LYS A 491 -11.54 -70.39 45.67
C LYS A 491 -11.71 -71.90 45.91
N SER A 492 -11.44 -72.40 47.12
CA SER A 492 -11.28 -73.84 47.37
C SER A 492 -12.02 -74.32 48.63
N GLU A 493 -13.02 -75.20 48.48
CA GLU A 493 -13.57 -75.92 49.65
C GLU A 493 -12.55 -76.96 50.19
N PRO A 494 -12.33 -77.05 51.51
CA PRO A 494 -11.41 -78.02 52.10
C PRO A 494 -12.01 -79.45 52.07
N VAL A 495 -11.29 -80.37 51.45
CA VAL A 495 -11.69 -81.78 51.28
C VAL A 495 -11.44 -82.57 52.56
N VAL A 496 -12.49 -83.14 53.14
CA VAL A 496 -12.39 -84.00 54.32
C VAL A 496 -11.86 -85.39 53.93
N PRO A 497 -10.77 -85.90 54.55
CA PRO A 497 -10.28 -87.25 54.33
C PRO A 497 -11.33 -88.31 54.65
N GLY A 498 -11.48 -89.32 53.79
CA GLY A 498 -12.51 -90.37 53.96
C GLY A 498 -12.32 -91.29 55.18
N ASN A 499 -11.12 -91.31 55.78
CA ASN A 499 -10.80 -92.10 56.96
C ASN A 499 -10.40 -91.17 58.11
N LYS A 500 -10.98 -91.41 59.30
CA LYS A 500 -10.55 -90.74 60.53
C LYS A 500 -9.34 -91.44 61.14
N VAL A 501 -8.46 -90.69 61.79
CA VAL A 501 -7.37 -91.23 62.60
C VAL A 501 -7.93 -91.71 63.94
N GLU A 502 -7.61 -92.95 64.34
CA GLU A 502 -7.99 -93.47 65.65
C GLU A 502 -7.01 -93.01 66.73
N VAL A 503 -7.49 -92.20 67.67
CA VAL A 503 -6.69 -91.55 68.70
C VAL A 503 -7.13 -91.97 70.10
N ASP A 504 -6.26 -91.83 71.09
CA ASP A 504 -6.58 -92.23 72.47
C ASP A 504 -7.47 -91.18 73.16
N ASN A 505 -7.28 -89.90 72.85
CA ASN A 505 -8.12 -88.79 73.31
C ASN A 505 -8.36 -87.76 72.19
N PRO A 506 -9.56 -87.74 71.56
CA PRO A 506 -9.90 -86.76 70.51
C PRO A 506 -9.79 -85.28 70.89
N GLY A 507 -9.79 -84.95 72.19
CA GLY A 507 -9.62 -83.56 72.65
C GLY A 507 -8.17 -83.15 72.97
N ASN A 508 -7.21 -84.09 72.91
CA ASN A 508 -5.80 -83.82 73.16
C ASN A 508 -4.89 -84.85 72.47
N LEU A 509 -4.69 -84.68 71.15
CA LEU A 509 -3.82 -85.50 70.32
C LEU A 509 -2.34 -85.36 70.71
N THR A 510 -1.62 -86.47 70.68
CA THR A 510 -0.16 -86.52 70.67
C THR A 510 0.42 -86.03 69.35
N ASP A 511 1.71 -85.68 69.32
CA ASP A 511 2.36 -85.18 68.11
C ASP A 511 2.41 -86.22 66.97
N VAL A 512 2.39 -87.52 67.31
CA VAL A 512 2.27 -88.62 66.33
C VAL A 512 0.87 -88.64 65.71
N GLU A 513 -0.18 -88.52 66.53
CA GLU A 513 -1.56 -88.48 66.05
C GLU A 513 -1.83 -87.21 65.22
N LYS A 514 -1.29 -86.06 65.63
CA LYS A 514 -1.32 -84.82 64.83
C LYS A 514 -0.62 -84.98 63.48
N GLY A 515 0.56 -85.59 63.46
CA GLY A 515 1.30 -85.87 62.22
C GLY A 515 0.49 -86.74 61.26
N GLN A 516 -0.19 -87.76 61.77
CA GLN A 516 -1.01 -88.66 60.94
C GLN A 516 -2.34 -88.02 60.49
N VAL A 517 -2.92 -87.11 61.28
CA VAL A 517 -4.03 -86.26 60.82
C VAL A 517 -3.56 -85.30 59.73
N ALA A 518 -2.41 -84.64 59.91
CA ALA A 518 -1.83 -83.72 58.94
C ALA A 518 -1.58 -84.43 57.59
N GLU A 519 -0.90 -85.59 57.59
CA GLU A 519 -0.62 -86.37 56.37
C GLU A 519 -1.91 -86.75 55.63
N ASN A 520 -2.96 -87.19 56.34
CA ASN A 520 -4.24 -87.54 55.73
C ASN A 520 -4.95 -86.32 55.10
N VAL A 521 -4.87 -85.15 55.75
CA VAL A 521 -5.47 -83.90 55.25
C VAL A 521 -4.67 -83.34 54.08
N GLU A 522 -3.33 -83.28 54.15
CA GLU A 522 -2.46 -82.83 53.04
C GLU A 522 -2.64 -83.70 51.80
N LYS A 523 -2.74 -85.01 51.98
CA LYS A 523 -3.00 -85.96 50.88
C LYS A 523 -4.37 -85.76 50.22
N SER A 524 -5.36 -85.26 50.97
CA SER A 524 -6.70 -84.94 50.46
C SER A 524 -6.80 -83.52 49.91
N ASN A 525 -5.88 -82.62 50.31
CA ASN A 525 -5.83 -81.20 49.95
C ASN A 525 -4.42 -80.82 49.44
N PRO A 526 -3.98 -81.39 48.30
CA PRO A 526 -2.64 -81.21 47.78
C PRO A 526 -2.34 -79.73 47.51
N GLY A 527 -1.11 -79.30 47.83
CA GLY A 527 -0.68 -77.91 47.66
C GLY A 527 -0.94 -77.00 48.87
N THR A 528 -1.67 -77.48 49.90
CA THR A 528 -1.81 -76.78 51.17
C THR A 528 -0.78 -77.28 52.21
N LYS A 529 -0.38 -76.40 53.13
CA LYS A 529 0.39 -76.75 54.32
C LYS A 529 -0.58 -76.98 55.47
N VAL A 530 -0.57 -78.15 56.11
CA VAL A 530 -1.50 -78.44 57.21
C VAL A 530 -0.82 -78.29 58.57
N THR A 531 -1.55 -77.68 59.50
CA THR A 531 -1.23 -77.70 60.94
C THR A 531 -2.42 -78.26 61.71
N VAL A 532 -2.17 -79.01 62.79
CA VAL A 532 -3.23 -79.71 63.54
C VAL A 532 -3.20 -79.31 65.01
N GLY A 533 -4.35 -78.82 65.50
CA GLY A 533 -4.56 -78.45 66.89
C GLY A 533 -4.59 -79.64 67.85
N ASN A 534 -4.61 -79.37 69.16
CA ASN A 534 -4.71 -80.43 70.18
C ASN A 534 -6.04 -81.18 70.11
N ASP A 535 -7.11 -80.53 69.63
CA ASP A 535 -8.45 -81.09 69.40
C ASP A 535 -8.58 -81.83 68.05
N GLY A 536 -7.48 -81.95 67.30
CA GLY A 536 -7.46 -82.54 65.96
C GLY A 536 -7.98 -81.62 64.85
N THR A 537 -8.35 -80.37 65.14
CA THR A 537 -8.75 -79.42 64.08
C THR A 537 -7.56 -79.10 63.19
N ALA A 538 -7.72 -79.31 61.89
CA ALA A 538 -6.69 -79.04 60.90
C ALA A 538 -6.90 -77.65 60.27
N THR A 539 -5.87 -76.82 60.29
CA THR A 539 -5.80 -75.57 59.53
C THR A 539 -4.95 -75.79 58.30
N LEU A 540 -5.55 -75.58 57.12
CA LEU A 540 -4.92 -75.64 55.81
C LEU A 540 -4.47 -74.22 55.47
N THR A 541 -3.18 -74.00 55.25
CA THR A 541 -2.64 -72.75 54.71
C THR A 541 -2.31 -72.92 53.23
N TYR A 542 -2.89 -72.08 52.38
CA TYR A 542 -2.67 -72.08 50.94
C TYR A 542 -1.39 -71.30 50.56
N PRO A 543 -0.89 -71.41 49.32
CA PRO A 543 0.31 -70.69 48.88
C PRO A 543 0.24 -69.17 49.01
N ASP A 544 -0.94 -68.57 48.84
CA ASP A 544 -1.18 -67.13 49.07
C ASP A 544 -1.19 -66.71 50.56
N GLY A 545 -1.11 -67.68 51.49
CA GLY A 545 -1.15 -67.46 52.93
C GLY A 545 -2.55 -67.44 53.55
N SER A 546 -3.62 -67.50 52.74
CA SER A 546 -5.00 -67.66 53.22
C SER A 546 -5.19 -69.03 53.88
N THR A 547 -6.28 -69.19 54.66
CA THR A 547 -6.50 -70.42 55.44
C THR A 547 -7.94 -70.91 55.46
N ASN A 548 -8.12 -72.22 55.30
CA ASN A 548 -9.36 -72.93 55.64
C ASN A 548 -9.16 -73.85 56.85
N THR A 549 -10.25 -74.28 57.48
CA THR A 549 -10.19 -75.21 58.62
C THR A 549 -11.13 -76.41 58.45
N ILE A 550 -10.66 -77.59 58.88
CA ILE A 550 -11.47 -78.81 58.99
C ILE A 550 -11.55 -79.17 60.49
N PRO A 551 -12.74 -79.13 61.12
CA PRO A 551 -12.90 -79.43 62.54
C PRO A 551 -12.43 -80.84 62.91
N GLY A 552 -11.75 -80.99 64.05
CA GLY A 552 -11.19 -82.29 64.47
C GLY A 552 -12.23 -83.40 64.64
N SER A 553 -13.49 -83.05 64.93
CA SER A 553 -14.61 -83.98 64.95
C SER A 553 -14.86 -84.70 63.61
N GLN A 554 -14.37 -84.16 62.49
CA GLN A 554 -14.41 -84.79 61.17
C GLN A 554 -13.18 -85.68 60.90
N LEU A 555 -12.07 -85.47 61.62
CA LEU A 555 -10.75 -86.04 61.34
C LEU A 555 -10.31 -87.15 62.30
N VAL A 556 -10.80 -87.17 63.53
CA VAL A 556 -10.42 -88.16 64.55
C VAL A 556 -11.60 -88.94 65.15
N THR A 557 -11.31 -90.13 65.67
CA THR A 557 -12.23 -90.96 66.45
C THR A 557 -11.49 -91.64 67.60
N ALA A 558 -12.18 -91.98 68.69
CA ALA A 558 -11.54 -92.66 69.83
C ALA A 558 -11.29 -94.15 69.53
N LYS A 559 -10.11 -94.68 69.89
CA LYS A 559 -9.81 -96.12 69.80
C LYS A 559 -10.76 -96.93 70.71
N GLY A 560 -11.43 -97.93 70.14
CA GLY A 560 -12.24 -98.88 70.91
C GLY A 560 -11.43 -100.12 71.30
N ASN A 561 -11.27 -100.41 72.59
CA ASN A 561 -10.84 -101.72 73.05
C ASN A 561 -11.40 -102.10 74.43
N GLY A 562 -11.58 -103.40 74.66
CA GLY A 562 -12.46 -103.91 75.71
C GLY A 562 -11.92 -103.86 77.14
N ASN A 563 -12.82 -103.46 78.05
CA ASN A 563 -12.87 -103.80 79.48
C ASN A 563 -11.77 -103.25 80.42
N THR A 564 -12.03 -102.08 81.01
CA THR A 564 -12.24 -102.01 82.47
C THR A 564 -13.46 -101.14 82.78
N THR A 565 -14.29 -101.56 83.73
CA THR A 565 -15.52 -100.85 84.13
C THR A 565 -15.35 -100.12 85.46
N ASN A 566 -15.63 -98.81 85.47
CA ASN A 566 -16.47 -98.24 86.54
C ASN A 566 -17.14 -96.92 86.10
N SER A 567 -18.47 -96.90 86.14
CA SER A 567 -19.32 -95.73 85.89
C SER A 567 -19.26 -94.75 87.09
N ASN A 568 -19.72 -93.50 87.05
CA ASN A 568 -20.66 -92.82 86.15
C ASN A 568 -20.23 -91.37 85.90
N VAL A 569 -20.18 -90.94 84.64
CA VAL A 569 -20.38 -89.52 84.29
C VAL A 569 -21.85 -89.34 83.94
N LYS A 570 -22.55 -88.47 84.66
CA LYS A 570 -23.96 -88.15 84.41
C LYS A 570 -24.05 -87.14 83.26
N VAL A 571 -24.36 -87.62 82.06
CA VAL A 571 -24.92 -86.79 80.98
C VAL A 571 -26.38 -87.19 80.79
N THR A 572 -27.28 -86.21 80.67
CA THR A 572 -28.70 -86.45 80.37
C THR A 572 -29.02 -85.78 79.02
N PRO A 573 -29.63 -86.49 78.06
CA PRO A 573 -29.69 -86.06 76.66
C PRO A 573 -31.04 -85.50 76.21
N THR A 574 -31.01 -84.78 75.08
CA THR A 574 -32.10 -84.69 74.07
C THR A 574 -31.42 -84.41 72.72
N ASN A 575 -31.54 -85.25 71.69
CA ASN A 575 -32.67 -85.39 70.74
C ASN A 575 -33.12 -84.05 70.13
N THR A 576 -33.33 -83.90 68.81
CA THR A 576 -33.71 -84.93 67.83
C THR A 576 -33.34 -84.55 66.38
N ASN A 577 -32.88 -85.55 65.60
CA ASN A 577 -33.26 -85.85 64.20
C ASN A 577 -33.69 -84.74 63.19
N ASN A 578 -32.88 -84.63 62.13
CA ASN A 578 -33.20 -85.08 60.75
C ASN A 578 -33.76 -84.09 59.69
N LYS A 579 -33.08 -84.11 58.52
CA LYS A 579 -33.50 -83.77 57.13
C LYS A 579 -33.88 -82.33 56.73
N ILE A 580 -32.93 -81.69 56.04
CA ILE A 580 -33.01 -81.17 54.64
C ILE A 580 -34.40 -80.75 54.12
N ASN A 581 -34.57 -79.45 53.81
CA ASN A 581 -34.81 -79.02 52.41
C ASN A 581 -34.42 -77.55 52.15
N LYS A 582 -34.36 -77.17 50.87
CA LYS A 582 -33.99 -75.87 50.31
C LYS A 582 -35.10 -74.79 50.41
N ASP A 583 -34.69 -73.58 50.01
CA ASP A 583 -35.45 -72.41 49.52
C ASP A 583 -35.97 -71.38 50.53
N ASN A 584 -35.53 -70.13 50.31
CA ASN A 584 -36.13 -68.82 50.61
C ASN A 584 -36.82 -68.59 51.99
N ASN A 585 -36.58 -67.50 52.73
CA ASN A 585 -36.71 -66.11 52.26
C ASN A 585 -36.40 -65.09 53.39
N SER A 586 -35.86 -63.91 53.04
CA SER A 586 -36.25 -62.58 53.55
C SER A 586 -36.15 -62.18 55.06
N LEU A 587 -35.51 -61.00 55.25
CA LEU A 587 -35.74 -59.95 56.27
C LEU A 587 -35.37 -60.22 57.75
N GLY A 588 -34.53 -59.32 58.32
CA GLY A 588 -34.10 -59.50 59.72
C GLY A 588 -33.48 -58.37 60.56
N LYS A 589 -33.63 -57.08 60.24
CA LYS A 589 -33.62 -55.95 61.23
C LYS A 589 -32.36 -55.64 62.11
N ASN A 590 -31.93 -54.38 61.97
CA ASN A 590 -31.82 -53.36 63.05
C ASN A 590 -31.09 -53.65 64.39
N THR A 591 -30.04 -52.85 64.58
CA THR A 591 -29.86 -51.95 65.75
C THR A 591 -29.31 -52.53 67.06
N ALA A 592 -27.99 -52.62 67.09
CA ALA A 592 -27.10 -51.86 68.00
C ALA A 592 -27.06 -52.12 69.53
N ASN A 593 -25.80 -52.23 69.97
CA ASN A 593 -25.16 -51.52 71.08
C ASN A 593 -24.97 -52.26 72.42
N ALA A 594 -23.73 -52.70 72.67
CA ALA A 594 -23.13 -52.76 74.01
C ALA A 594 -21.59 -52.57 73.93
N LYS A 595 -21.09 -51.70 74.81
CA LYS A 595 -19.78 -51.03 74.81
C LYS A 595 -18.67 -51.83 75.53
N ALA A 596 -17.41 -51.52 75.15
CA ALA A 596 -16.22 -51.32 76.01
C ALA A 596 -15.12 -52.41 76.11
N GLY A 597 -13.87 -51.96 75.90
CA GLY A 597 -12.59 -52.64 76.19
C GLY A 597 -11.44 -51.81 75.59
N GLU A 598 -10.42 -51.43 76.38
CA GLU A 598 -9.47 -50.35 76.05
C GLU A 598 -8.04 -50.80 75.67
N LEU A 599 -7.43 -50.10 74.70
CA LEU A 599 -6.02 -49.64 74.64
C LEU A 599 -4.87 -50.68 74.45
N PRO A 600 -3.66 -50.31 73.94
CA PRO A 600 -2.98 -49.00 74.06
C PRO A 600 -2.44 -48.31 72.78
N GLN A 601 -1.92 -47.09 73.01
CA GLN A 601 -1.39 -46.11 72.04
C GLN A 601 0.11 -46.28 71.72
N THR A 602 0.52 -45.72 70.56
CA THR A 602 1.60 -44.70 70.42
C THR A 602 1.14 -43.76 69.28
N GLY A 603 1.05 -42.42 69.41
CA GLY A 603 2.18 -41.46 69.46
C GLY A 603 2.66 -41.16 68.03
N GLU A 604 2.70 -39.93 67.49
CA GLU A 604 2.69 -38.58 68.08
C GLU A 604 2.11 -37.51 67.11
N THR A 605 1.37 -36.53 67.65
CA THR A 605 1.47 -35.04 67.50
C THR A 605 1.62 -34.35 66.11
N ASN A 606 1.17 -33.12 65.83
CA ASN A 606 0.75 -31.98 66.68
C ASN A 606 -0.34 -31.11 65.97
N ASP A 607 -1.21 -30.50 66.78
CA ASP A 607 -1.71 -29.10 66.78
C ASP A 607 -1.55 -28.16 65.55
N SER A 608 -2.36 -27.11 65.33
CA SER A 608 -3.71 -26.65 65.76
C SER A 608 -3.96 -25.23 65.13
N GLN A 609 -5.09 -24.49 65.22
CA GLN A 609 -6.39 -24.61 65.92
C GLN A 609 -7.54 -24.11 65.01
N LYS A 610 -8.77 -24.62 65.27
CA LYS A 610 -10.05 -23.89 65.45
C LYS A 610 -10.21 -22.47 64.87
N LEU A 611 -11.37 -22.22 64.24
CA LEU A 611 -12.49 -21.53 64.92
C LEU A 611 -13.84 -21.74 64.19
N SER A 612 -14.91 -22.00 64.94
CA SER A 612 -16.29 -21.88 64.47
C SER A 612 -16.85 -20.51 64.85
N VAL A 613 -17.62 -19.85 63.98
CA VAL A 613 -18.57 -18.81 64.40
C VAL A 613 -19.91 -18.97 63.66
N ILE A 614 -20.98 -18.89 64.46
CA ILE A 614 -22.40 -18.98 64.08
C ILE A 614 -22.89 -17.61 63.58
N GLY A 615 -23.82 -17.56 62.61
CA GLY A 615 -24.42 -16.29 62.20
C GLY A 615 -25.67 -16.37 61.31
N MET A 616 -26.85 -16.56 61.91
CA MET A 616 -28.12 -16.17 61.26
C MET A 616 -28.27 -14.64 61.28
N ALA A 617 -28.81 -14.03 60.21
CA ALA A 617 -29.78 -12.92 60.30
C ALA A 617 -30.34 -12.41 58.95
N LEU A 618 -31.67 -12.32 58.86
CA LEU A 618 -32.50 -11.19 58.36
C LEU A 618 -32.21 -10.59 56.95
N MET A 619 -33.12 -10.70 55.98
CA MET A 619 -34.36 -9.89 55.79
C MET A 619 -34.16 -8.43 55.32
N GLY A 620 -34.50 -8.17 54.05
CA GLY A 620 -35.37 -7.02 53.68
C GLY A 620 -34.81 -5.90 52.76
N ILE A 621 -35.77 -5.15 52.19
CA ILE A 621 -35.67 -3.90 51.39
C ILE A 621 -35.36 -4.13 49.89
N LEU A 622 -36.29 -3.97 48.92
CA LEU A 622 -37.10 -2.84 48.39
C LEU A 622 -36.37 -1.81 47.49
N GLY A 623 -36.93 -1.58 46.29
CA GLY A 623 -36.52 -0.58 45.28
C GLY A 623 -36.17 -1.24 43.93
N LEU A 624 -36.91 -1.13 42.83
CA LEU A 624 -37.96 -0.21 42.36
C LEU A 624 -37.49 1.18 41.85
N PHE A 625 -36.79 1.18 40.72
CA PHE A 625 -36.65 2.24 39.68
C PHE A 625 -35.96 1.59 38.46
N GLY A 626 -36.11 2.00 37.19
CA GLY A 626 -36.91 3.05 36.57
C GLY A 626 -36.41 3.38 35.15
N LEU A 627 -37.32 3.33 34.16
CA LEU A 627 -37.20 3.64 32.71
C LEU A 627 -36.12 4.64 32.21
N GLY A 628 -35.64 4.38 30.97
CA GLY A 628 -35.29 5.41 29.96
C GLY A 628 -33.89 5.27 29.35
N LYS A 629 -33.63 4.93 28.07
CA LYS A 629 -34.16 5.32 26.73
C LYS A 629 -33.63 6.65 26.17
N LYS A 630 -32.58 6.55 25.32
CA LYS A 630 -32.14 7.38 24.14
C LYS A 630 -30.61 7.22 24.03
N ARG A 631 -29.93 6.93 22.90
CA ARG A 631 -30.14 7.16 21.45
C ARG A 631 -30.24 8.63 21.01
N LYS A 632 -29.07 9.21 20.73
CA LYS A 632 -28.66 10.08 19.59
C LYS A 632 -27.12 10.06 19.60
N THR A 633 -26.37 9.67 18.57
CA THR A 633 -26.19 10.32 17.25
C THR A 633 -25.86 11.81 17.34
N SER A 634 -24.57 12.12 17.31
CA SER A 634 -23.99 13.01 16.31
C SER A 634 -22.57 12.54 15.97
#